data_AF-A0A1F7TIZ1-F1
#
_entry.id   AF-A0A1F7TIZ1-F1
#
_cell.length_a   1.000
_cell.length_b   1.000
_cell.length_c   1.000
_cell.angle_alpha   90.00
_cell.angle_beta   90.00
_cell.angle_gamma   90.00
#
_symmetry.space_group_name_H-M   'P 1'
#
loop_
_entity.id
_entity.type
_entity.pdbx_description
1 polymer ?
#
loop_
_entity_poly.entity_id
_entity_poly.type
_entity_poly.pdbx_seq_one_letter_code
_entity_poly.pdbx_strand_id
1 'polypeptide(L)'
;MMKVPVQKASCRVEFDYFLKGSVLKGTVASGCTGVRTHFEIESGAPRERVLALIRNAKQGCFAENMVKEAVPLASTIKLNGEPIAPEGIA
;
A
#
# COMPACT_ATOMS: atom_id res chain seq x y z
N MET A 1 19.41 -8.25 8.97
CA MET A 1 18.97 -7.08 9.77
C MET A 1 20.17 -6.17 10.00
N MET A 2 20.08 -4.86 9.76
CA MET A 2 21.24 -3.95 9.71
C MET A 2 21.84 -3.59 11.09
N LYS A 3 21.18 -3.96 12.20
CA LYS A 3 21.62 -3.65 13.58
C LYS A 3 21.96 -2.16 13.79
N VAL A 4 21.14 -1.28 13.21
CA VAL A 4 21.24 0.17 13.41
C VAL A 4 20.30 0.53 14.57
N PRO A 5 20.79 1.16 15.66
CA PRO A 5 19.92 1.54 16.77
C PRO A 5 18.97 2.66 16.34
N VAL A 6 17.69 2.49 16.61
CA VAL A 6 16.64 3.48 16.34
C VAL A 6 16.00 3.85 17.68
N GLN A 7 15.93 5.14 17.99
CA GLN A 7 15.32 5.65 19.23
C GLN A 7 13.83 5.85 19.03
N LYS A 8 13.45 6.42 17.89
CA LYS A 8 12.07 6.65 17.50
C LYS A 8 11.92 6.58 15.98
N ALA A 9 10.78 6.10 15.52
CA ALA A 9 10.38 6.22 14.13
C ALA A 9 8.86 6.40 14.06
N SER A 10 8.39 7.23 13.14
CA SER A 10 6.97 7.44 12.87
C SER A 10 6.75 7.60 11.36
N CYS A 11 5.58 7.19 10.88
CA CYS A 11 5.18 7.37 9.51
C CYS A 11 3.72 7.80 9.48
N ARG A 12 3.43 8.98 8.93
CA ARG A 12 2.06 9.39 8.59
C ARG A 12 1.83 9.07 7.13
N VAL A 13 0.71 8.41 6.82
CA VAL A 13 0.32 8.06 5.46
C VAL A 13 -1.04 8.68 5.16
N GLU A 14 -1.14 9.32 4.00
CA GLU A 14 -2.37 9.96 3.52
C GLU A 14 -2.73 9.44 2.14
N PHE A 15 -4.03 9.26 1.91
CA PHE A 15 -4.59 8.75 0.66
C PHE A 15 -5.72 9.67 0.19
N ASP A 16 -5.75 9.97 -1.10
CA ASP A 16 -6.84 10.67 -1.75
C ASP A 16 -7.73 9.65 -2.47
N TYR A 17 -8.70 9.08 -1.75
CA TYR A 17 -9.64 8.13 -2.32
C TYR A 17 -10.82 8.84 -2.99
N PHE A 18 -11.37 8.21 -4.02
CA PHE A 18 -12.67 8.56 -4.56
C PHE A 18 -13.57 7.34 -4.64
N LEU A 19 -14.87 7.59 -4.51
CA LEU A 19 -15.94 6.65 -4.78
C LEU A 19 -17.04 7.42 -5.49
N LYS A 20 -17.51 6.90 -6.63
CA LYS A 20 -18.55 7.54 -7.45
C LYS A 20 -19.51 6.50 -8.02
N GLY A 21 -20.63 6.99 -8.55
CA GLY A 21 -21.67 6.16 -9.17
C GLY A 21 -22.73 5.70 -8.17
N SER A 22 -23.45 4.63 -8.52
CA SER A 22 -24.55 4.09 -7.73
C SER A 22 -24.48 2.57 -7.65
N VAL A 23 -24.59 2.06 -6.41
CA VAL A 23 -24.70 0.62 -6.13
C VAL A 23 -25.94 0.04 -6.81
N LEU A 24 -27.11 0.67 -6.63
CA LEU A 24 -28.37 0.20 -7.21
C LEU A 24 -28.36 0.19 -8.74
N LYS A 25 -27.61 1.10 -9.38
CA LYS A 25 -27.50 1.17 -10.83
C LYS A 25 -26.30 0.39 -11.40
N GLY A 26 -25.49 -0.27 -10.57
CA GLY A 26 -24.30 -1.02 -11.04
C GLY A 26 -23.22 -0.15 -11.67
N THR A 27 -23.07 1.12 -11.23
CA THR A 27 -22.13 2.09 -11.83
C THR A 27 -21.01 2.51 -10.87
N VAL A 28 -20.78 1.71 -9.82
CA VAL A 28 -19.77 2.03 -8.80
C VAL A 28 -18.39 2.02 -9.43
N ALA A 29 -17.63 3.08 -9.19
CA ALA A 29 -16.22 3.15 -9.50
C ALA A 29 -15.48 3.81 -8.33
N SER A 30 -14.31 3.27 -8.00
CA SER A 30 -13.45 3.80 -6.95
C SER A 30 -12.00 3.84 -7.42
N GLY A 31 -11.17 4.50 -6.62
CA GLY A 31 -9.73 4.54 -6.85
C GLY A 31 -9.04 5.48 -5.87
N CYS A 32 -7.75 5.68 -6.12
CA CYS A 32 -6.91 6.61 -5.35
C CYS A 32 -6.16 7.51 -6.32
N THR A 33 -6.23 8.83 -6.14
CA THR A 33 -5.55 9.80 -7.00
C THR A 33 -4.18 10.22 -6.47
N GLY A 34 -3.85 9.87 -5.23
CA GLY A 34 -2.58 10.23 -4.62
C GLY A 34 -2.35 9.55 -3.28
N VAL A 35 -1.09 9.20 -3.01
CA VAL A 35 -0.63 8.68 -1.73
C VAL A 35 0.59 9.47 -1.29
N ARG A 36 0.62 9.91 -0.03
CA ARG A 36 1.74 10.66 0.56
C ARG A 36 2.19 9.99 1.84
N THR A 37 3.50 9.91 2.05
CA THR A 37 4.10 9.43 3.30
C THR A 37 5.00 10.50 3.89
N HIS A 38 4.84 10.79 5.18
CA HIS A 38 5.76 11.61 5.96
C HIS A 38 6.43 10.71 7.02
N PHE A 39 7.70 10.40 6.81
CA PHE A 39 8.46 9.47 7.66
C PHE A 39 9.53 10.22 8.46
N GLU A 40 9.52 10.03 9.77
CA GLU A 40 10.50 10.60 10.69
C GLU A 40 11.23 9.47 11.42
N ILE A 41 12.52 9.68 11.67
CA ILE A 41 13.36 8.73 12.40
C ILE A 41 14.40 9.48 13.23
N GLU A 42 14.54 9.06 14.49
CA GLU A 42 15.53 9.56 15.43
C GLU A 42 16.51 8.43 15.76
N SER A 43 17.81 8.70 15.59
CA SER A 43 18.88 7.74 15.84
C SER A 43 20.20 8.46 16.10
N GLY A 44 20.95 7.97 17.09
CA GLY A 44 22.34 8.38 17.34
C GLY A 44 23.37 7.63 16.50
N ALA A 45 22.96 6.79 15.54
CA ALA A 45 23.89 6.08 14.65
C ALA A 45 24.48 7.01 13.57
N PRO A 46 25.62 6.66 12.96
CA PRO A 46 26.16 7.42 11.83
C PRO A 46 25.14 7.61 10.70
N ARG A 47 25.07 8.84 10.16
CA ARG A 47 24.07 9.27 9.17
C ARG A 47 23.96 8.30 8.00
N GLU A 48 25.09 7.85 7.47
CA GLU A 48 25.19 6.99 6.30
C GLU A 48 24.54 5.62 6.57
N ARG A 49 24.67 5.10 7.79
CA ARG A 49 24.03 3.84 8.20
C ARG A 49 22.52 4.01 8.34
N VAL A 50 22.06 5.15 8.86
CA VAL A 50 20.63 5.47 8.94
C VAL A 50 20.03 5.63 7.54
N LEU A 51 20.71 6.34 6.63
CA LEU A 51 20.26 6.47 5.23
C LEU A 51 20.16 5.12 4.51
N ALA A 52 21.13 4.24 4.72
CA ALA A 52 21.08 2.89 4.18
C ALA A 52 19.92 2.07 4.77
N LEU A 53 19.62 2.22 6.06
CA LEU A 53 18.44 1.62 6.70
C LEU A 53 17.15 2.15 6.07
N ILE A 54 17.01 3.47 5.92
CA ILE A 54 15.83 4.10 5.32
C ILE A 54 15.62 3.59 3.89
N ARG A 55 16.68 3.53 3.09
CA ARG A 55 16.62 3.01 1.72
C ARG A 55 16.09 1.57 1.70
N ASN A 56 16.65 0.69 2.54
CA ASN A 56 16.21 -0.69 2.63
C ASN A 56 14.76 -0.81 3.10
N ALA A 57 14.34 0.03 4.07
CA ALA A 57 12.96 0.05 4.54
C ALA A 57 11.99 0.48 3.43
N LYS A 58 12.31 1.52 2.66
CA LYS A 58 11.49 2.00 1.55
C LYS A 58 11.42 0.99 0.39
N GLN A 59 12.53 0.36 0.03
CA GLN A 59 12.58 -0.68 -1.01
C GLN A 59 11.84 -1.96 -0.59
N GLY A 60 11.90 -2.31 0.69
CA GLY A 60 11.21 -3.48 1.24
C GLY A 60 9.76 -3.23 1.66
N CYS A 61 9.23 -2.00 1.53
CA CYS A 61 7.89 -1.69 1.97
C CYS A 61 6.85 -2.24 0.98
N PHE A 62 6.19 -3.34 1.35
CA PHE A 62 5.14 -3.95 0.53
C PHE A 62 4.04 -2.96 0.14
N ALA A 63 3.59 -2.11 1.08
CA ALA A 63 2.52 -1.14 0.82
C ALA A 63 2.94 -0.08 -0.22
N GLU A 64 4.14 0.50 -0.10
CA GLU A 64 4.60 1.46 -1.09
C GLU A 64 4.82 0.84 -2.46
N ASN A 65 5.35 -0.38 -2.52
CA ASN A 65 5.56 -1.06 -3.79
C ASN A 65 4.22 -1.41 -4.44
N MET A 66 3.22 -1.84 -3.67
CA MET A 66 1.87 -2.13 -4.19
C MET A 66 1.17 -0.88 -4.74
N VAL A 67 1.47 0.30 -4.21
CA VAL A 67 0.95 1.57 -4.76
C VAL A 67 1.67 1.98 -6.06
N LYS A 68 2.96 1.65 -6.20
CA LYS A 68 3.79 2.03 -7.36
C LYS A 68 3.64 1.08 -8.54
N GLU A 69 3.29 -0.17 -8.28
CA GLU A 69 3.27 -1.25 -9.26
C GLU A 69 1.84 -1.67 -9.61
N ALA A 70 1.60 -1.97 -10.89
CA ALA A 70 0.38 -2.64 -11.33
C ALA A 70 0.48 -4.15 -11.04
N VAL A 71 0.14 -4.55 -9.81
CA VAL A 71 0.19 -5.96 -9.39
C VAL A 71 -1.07 -6.69 -9.89
N PRO A 72 -0.95 -7.82 -10.62
CA PRO A 72 -2.09 -8.62 -11.02
C PRO A 72 -2.88 -9.12 -9.82
N LEU A 73 -4.19 -8.88 -9.80
CA LEU A 73 -5.09 -9.36 -8.77
C LEU A 73 -5.86 -10.58 -9.28
N ALA A 74 -5.72 -11.72 -8.59
CA ALA A 74 -6.52 -12.92 -8.84
C ALA A 74 -7.54 -13.08 -7.71
N SER A 75 -8.82 -13.19 -8.09
CA SER A 75 -9.94 -13.34 -7.17
C SER A 75 -10.72 -14.60 -7.48
N THR A 76 -11.13 -15.35 -6.46
CA THR A 76 -12.07 -16.48 -6.58
C THR A 76 -13.39 -16.13 -5.92
N ILE A 77 -14.50 -16.36 -6.62
CA ILE A 77 -15.84 -16.01 -6.14
C ILE A 77 -16.65 -17.30 -5.97
N LYS A 78 -17.43 -17.39 -4.88
CA LYS A 78 -18.43 -18.44 -4.68
C LYS A 78 -19.78 -17.82 -4.38
N LEU A 79 -20.82 -18.27 -5.05
CA LEU A 79 -22.21 -17.93 -4.75
C LEU A 79 -22.90 -19.17 -4.19
N ASN A 80 -23.37 -19.11 -2.94
CA ASN A 80 -24.02 -20.24 -2.27
C ASN A 80 -23.20 -21.56 -2.30
N GLY A 81 -21.87 -21.44 -2.26
CA GLY A 81 -20.94 -22.57 -2.30
C GLY A 81 -20.49 -22.98 -3.71
N GLU A 82 -21.15 -22.50 -4.77
CA GLU A 82 -20.79 -22.78 -6.16
C GLU A 82 -19.74 -21.79 -6.68
N PRO A 83 -18.62 -22.25 -7.28
CA PRO A 83 -17.63 -21.37 -7.90
C PRO A 83 -18.22 -20.60 -9.09
N ILE A 84 -17.97 -19.30 -9.15
CA ILE A 84 -18.34 -18.45 -10.30
C ILE A 84 -17.07 -17.88 -10.93
N ALA A 85 -17.01 -17.90 -12.26
CA ALA A 85 -15.96 -17.26 -13.03
C ALA A 85 -15.99 -15.73 -12.80
N PRO A 86 -14.86 -15.07 -12.48
CA PRO A 86 -14.84 -13.64 -12.23
C PRO A 86 -15.15 -12.77 -13.46
N GLU A 87 -15.10 -13.36 -14.66
CA GLU A 87 -15.30 -12.69 -15.94
C GLU A 87 -16.66 -11.97 -16.00
N GLY A 88 -16.64 -10.64 -16.10
CA GLY A 88 -17.85 -9.81 -16.16
C GLY A 88 -18.44 -9.39 -14.81
N ILE A 89 -17.82 -9.78 -13.69
CA ILE A 89 -18.23 -9.40 -12.33
C ILE A 89 -17.12 -8.61 -11.59
N ALA A 90 -15.85 -8.83 -11.96
CA ALA A 90 -14.67 -8.19 -11.40
C ALA A 90 -13.97 -7.25 -12.40
#